data_AF-A0AAJ2H1X2-F1
#
_entry.id   AF-A0AAJ2H1X2-F1
#
_cell.length_a   1.000
_cell.length_b   1.000
_cell.length_c   1.000
_cell.angle_alpha   90.00
_cell.angle_beta   90.00
_cell.angle_gamma   90.00
#
_symmetry.space_group_name_H-M   'P 1'
#
loop_
_entity.id
_entity.type
_entity.pdbx_description
1 polymer ?
#
loop_
_entity_poly.entity_id
_entity_poly.type
_entity_poly.pdbx_seq_one_letter_code
_entity_poly.pdbx_strand_id
1 'polypeptide(L)'
;MIYFAQPTNGGPIRIGASEGMNARRRTLGTWLPGGVEVILEITGSFLGEAVLHHCFNPIRIERDWFRSCDVIWRFVLDAKTKRQQWIPVDKGPAIRIDRSEFISEFGDIDTAASVLGYKSVLQFETALKWQTGAGYSLSSKMAFIKLLKAGRLPKYISDLHKDFLPVSAGVEVAA
;
A
#
# COMPACT_ATOMS: atom_id res chain seq x y z
N MET A 1 -1.58 -1.48 14.79
CA MET A 1 -0.38 -0.64 14.58
C MET A 1 0.28 -1.07 13.29
N ILE A 2 0.86 -0.13 12.55
CA ILE A 2 1.75 -0.42 11.43
C ILE A 2 3.17 -0.21 11.94
N TYR A 3 4.08 -1.10 11.58
CA TYR A 3 5.48 -1.04 11.95
C TYR A 3 6.38 -1.10 10.74
N PHE A 4 7.53 -0.44 10.85
CA PHE A 4 8.65 -0.55 9.95
C PHE A 4 9.79 -1.19 10.73
N ALA A 5 10.41 -2.22 10.17
CA ALA A 5 11.46 -2.97 10.84
C ALA A 5 12.60 -3.28 9.88
N GLN A 6 13.81 -3.45 10.39
CA GLN A 6 14.99 -3.81 9.59
C GLN A 6 15.91 -4.72 10.39
N PRO A 7 16.82 -5.48 9.76
CA PRO A 7 17.88 -6.17 10.49
C PRO A 7 18.72 -5.17 11.30
N THR A 8 19.19 -5.57 12.47
CA THR A 8 19.94 -4.69 13.40
C THR A 8 21.23 -4.11 12.79
N ASN A 9 21.80 -4.77 11.79
CA ASN A 9 22.97 -4.31 11.03
C ASN A 9 22.61 -3.54 9.76
N GLY A 10 21.35 -3.08 9.63
CA GLY A 10 20.82 -2.44 8.44
C GLY A 10 20.40 -3.45 7.36
N GLY A 11 19.88 -2.94 6.25
CA GLY A 11 19.38 -3.75 5.14
C GLY A 11 17.94 -3.40 4.76
N PRO A 12 17.22 -4.29 4.06
CA PRO A 12 15.85 -4.07 3.63
C PRO A 12 14.92 -3.71 4.78
N ILE A 13 13.92 -2.88 4.49
CA ILE A 13 12.91 -2.47 5.45
C ILE A 13 11.65 -3.30 5.23
N ARG A 14 11.18 -3.94 6.28
CA ARG A 14 9.89 -4.62 6.34
C ARG A 14 8.80 -3.65 6.74
N ILE A 15 7.67 -3.66 6.03
CA ILE A 15 6.43 -3.00 6.46
C ILE A 15 5.47 -4.08 6.92
N GLY A 16 4.84 -3.91 8.09
CA GLY A 16 3.83 -4.85 8.54
C GLY A 16 2.83 -4.24 9.50
N ALA A 17 1.75 -4.96 9.77
CA ALA A 17 0.76 -4.59 10.76
C ALA A 17 0.66 -5.64 11.88
N SER A 18 0.33 -5.18 13.08
CA SER A 18 0.02 -6.05 14.21
C SER A 18 -0.91 -5.35 15.20
N GLU A 19 -1.79 -6.13 15.81
CA GLU A 19 -2.61 -5.71 16.96
C GLU A 19 -1.80 -5.73 18.27
N GLY A 20 -0.76 -6.58 18.36
CA GLY A 20 0.07 -6.75 19.55
C GLY A 20 1.55 -6.50 19.27
N MET A 21 1.96 -5.23 19.23
CA MET A 21 3.36 -4.86 18.90
C MET A 21 4.40 -5.47 19.85
N ASN A 22 4.10 -5.59 21.15
CA ASN A 22 5.02 -6.21 22.10
C ASN A 22 5.29 -7.68 21.78
N ALA A 23 4.25 -8.45 21.42
CA ALA A 23 4.41 -9.82 20.99
C ALA A 23 5.12 -9.89 19.63
N ARG A 24 4.81 -8.98 18.72
CA ARG A 24 5.44 -8.92 17.40
C ARG A 24 6.93 -8.59 17.46
N ARG A 25 7.36 -7.66 18.31
CA ARG A 25 8.79 -7.34 18.51
C ARG A 25 9.58 -8.58 18.97
N ARG A 26 9.03 -9.36 19.91
CA ARG A 26 9.66 -10.61 20.37
C ARG A 26 9.83 -11.62 19.24
N THR A 27 8.81 -11.80 18.40
CA THR A 27 8.89 -12.76 17.28
C THR A 27 9.81 -12.29 16.17
N LEU A 28 9.84 -10.99 15.85
CA LEU A 28 10.77 -10.43 14.86
C LEU A 28 12.23 -10.63 15.28
N GLY A 29 12.52 -10.50 16.58
CA GLY A 29 13.88 -10.70 17.11
C GLY A 29 14.47 -12.08 16.85
N THR A 30 13.65 -13.10 16.58
CA THR A 30 14.13 -14.48 16.32
C THR A 30 14.21 -14.84 14.84
N TRP A 31 13.87 -13.92 13.93
CA TRP A 31 13.80 -14.24 12.49
C TRP A 31 15.16 -14.36 11.81
N LEU A 32 16.18 -13.66 12.31
CA LEU A 32 17.51 -13.61 11.71
C LEU A 32 18.59 -13.62 12.81
N PRO A 33 19.77 -14.20 12.55
CA PRO A 33 20.94 -13.98 13.39
C PRO A 33 21.22 -12.48 13.53
N GLY A 34 21.34 -11.97 14.77
CA GLY A 34 21.47 -10.53 15.05
C GLY A 34 20.14 -9.78 15.20
N GLY A 35 19.01 -10.42 14.92
CA GLY A 35 17.67 -9.91 15.17
C GLY A 35 17.18 -8.85 14.17
N VAL A 36 15.91 -8.49 14.35
CA VAL A 36 15.22 -7.43 13.60
C VAL A 36 14.76 -6.38 14.60
N GLU A 37 15.10 -5.12 14.34
CA GLU A 37 14.65 -3.98 15.13
C GLU A 37 13.46 -3.28 14.48
N VAL A 38 12.56 -2.74 15.30
CA VAL A 38 11.47 -1.89 14.84
C VAL A 38 11.93 -0.44 14.88
N ILE A 39 12.00 0.20 13.71
CA ILE A 39 12.51 1.57 13.55
C ILE A 39 11.42 2.64 13.58
N LEU A 40 10.17 2.26 13.36
CA LEU A 40 9.00 3.13 13.44
C LEU A 40 7.75 2.31 13.74
N GLU A 41 6.89 2.87 14.58
CA GLU A 41 5.52 2.40 14.79
C GLU A 41 4.56 3.56 14.62
N ILE A 42 3.50 3.36 13.86
CA ILE A 42 2.44 4.34 13.67
C ILE A 42 1.08 3.72 13.92
N THR A 43 0.14 4.54 14.36
CA THR A 43 -1.27 4.15 14.39
C THR A 43 -1.74 3.91 12.95
N GLY A 44 -2.39 2.77 12.75
CA GLY A 44 -2.94 2.37 11.45
C GLY A 44 -3.60 1.01 11.55
N SER A 45 -4.02 0.50 10.41
CA SER A 45 -4.74 -0.78 10.27
C SER A 45 -4.10 -1.69 9.23
N PHE A 46 -4.63 -2.90 9.08
CA PHE A 46 -4.24 -3.83 8.01
C PHE A 46 -4.50 -3.24 6.62
N LEU A 47 -5.61 -2.51 6.42
CA LEU A 47 -5.83 -1.77 5.17
C LEU A 47 -4.75 -0.70 4.95
N GLY A 48 -4.42 0.08 5.99
CA GLY A 48 -3.39 1.11 5.90
C GLY A 48 -2.01 0.54 5.54
N GLU A 49 -1.68 -0.63 6.09
CA GLU A 49 -0.45 -1.34 5.74
C GLU A 49 -0.48 -1.84 4.30
N ALA A 50 -1.57 -2.46 3.86
CA ALA A 50 -1.73 -2.91 2.48
C ALA A 50 -1.64 -1.74 1.47
N VAL A 51 -2.15 -0.55 1.83
CA VAL A 51 -2.00 0.67 1.02
C VAL A 51 -0.53 1.10 0.95
N LEU A 52 0.20 1.12 2.08
CA LEU A 52 1.63 1.44 2.09
C LEU A 52 2.45 0.46 1.23
N HIS A 53 2.05 -0.80 1.22
CA HIS A 53 2.62 -1.82 0.37
C HIS A 53 2.49 -1.50 -1.12
N HIS A 54 1.34 -0.97 -1.56
CA HIS A 54 1.19 -0.46 -2.94
C HIS A 54 2.01 0.81 -3.16
N CYS A 55 2.01 1.75 -2.21
CA CYS A 55 2.81 2.97 -2.28
C CYS A 55 4.30 2.69 -2.52
N PHE A 56 4.86 1.65 -1.88
CA PHE A 56 6.27 1.28 -2.01
C PHE A 56 6.50 0.08 -2.93
N ASN A 57 5.48 -0.40 -3.66
CA ASN A 57 5.63 -1.54 -4.56
C ASN A 57 6.78 -1.40 -5.59
N PRO A 58 7.05 -0.22 -6.18
CA PRO A 58 8.18 -0.04 -7.11
C PRO A 58 9.56 -0.34 -6.50
N ILE A 59 9.69 -0.28 -5.17
CA ILE A 59 10.93 -0.59 -4.45
C ILE A 59 10.83 -1.89 -3.62
N ARG A 60 9.76 -2.67 -3.81
CA ARG A 60 9.57 -3.97 -3.16
C ARG A 60 10.61 -4.96 -3.68
N ILE A 61 11.22 -5.70 -2.76
CA ILE A 61 12.14 -6.79 -3.07
C ILE A 61 11.36 -8.10 -3.10
N GLU A 62 10.74 -8.44 -1.97
CA GLU A 62 9.95 -9.66 -1.83
C GLU A 62 8.91 -9.51 -0.73
N ARG A 63 7.65 -9.88 -1.02
CA ARG A 63 6.54 -9.84 -0.07
C ARG A 63 6.46 -8.49 0.66
N ASP A 64 6.80 -8.49 1.93
CA ASP A 64 6.69 -7.33 2.82
C ASP A 64 8.03 -6.59 3.02
N TRP A 65 9.08 -6.98 2.28
CA TRP A 65 10.41 -6.38 2.34
C TRP A 65 10.65 -5.44 1.15
N PHE A 66 11.19 -4.27 1.46
CA PHE A 66 11.41 -3.16 0.55
C PHE A 66 12.86 -2.71 0.62
N ARG A 67 13.38 -2.19 -0.50
CA ARG A 67 14.72 -1.61 -0.55
C ARG A 67 14.83 -0.47 0.44
N SER A 68 15.89 -0.49 1.24
CA SER A 68 16.26 0.63 2.10
C SER A 68 16.87 1.73 1.25
N CYS A 69 16.10 2.79 1.01
CA CYS A 69 16.47 3.92 0.16
C CYS A 69 15.84 5.22 0.67
N ASP A 70 16.25 6.35 0.08
CA ASP A 70 15.81 7.69 0.49
C ASP A 70 14.29 7.83 0.57
N VAL A 71 13.54 7.21 -0.34
CA VAL A 71 12.09 7.37 -0.41
C VAL A 71 11.38 6.78 0.81
N ILE A 72 11.74 5.57 1.22
CA ILE A 72 11.14 4.94 2.41
C ILE A 72 11.67 5.58 3.70
N TRP A 73 12.92 6.04 3.73
CA TRP A 73 13.47 6.77 4.88
C TRP A 73 12.84 8.15 5.07
N ARG A 74 12.55 8.87 3.99
CA ARG A 74 11.76 10.12 4.05
C ARG A 74 10.41 9.89 4.69
N PHE A 75 9.70 8.83 4.27
CA PHE A 75 8.45 8.46 4.93
C PHE A 75 8.64 8.16 6.42
N VAL A 76 9.64 7.36 6.77
CA VAL A 76 9.92 7.01 8.18
C VAL A 76 10.17 8.26 9.02
N LEU A 77 10.97 9.20 8.53
CA LEU A 77 11.27 10.45 9.22
C LEU A 77 10.04 11.38 9.30
N ASP A 78 9.26 11.52 8.24
CA ASP A 78 8.01 12.28 8.24
C ASP A 78 7.01 11.71 9.25
N ALA A 79 6.88 10.39 9.30
CA ALA A 79 5.95 9.70 10.18
C ALA A 79 6.35 9.76 11.65
N LYS A 80 7.64 9.99 11.97
CA LYS A 80 8.09 10.28 13.34
C LYS A 80 7.64 11.64 13.86
N THR A 81 7.48 12.63 12.97
CA THR A 81 7.15 14.01 13.36
C THR A 81 5.66 14.29 13.31
N LYS A 82 4.92 13.61 12.44
CA LYS A 82 3.47 13.83 12.29
C LYS A 82 2.73 12.57 11.86
N ARG A 83 1.46 12.51 12.25
CA ARG A 83 0.53 11.50 11.77
C ARG A 83 0.26 11.69 10.27
N GLN A 84 0.38 10.60 9.53
CA GLN A 84 0.09 10.54 8.10
C GLN A 84 -1.42 10.40 7.88
N GLN A 85 -2.13 11.52 7.77
CA GLN A 85 -3.60 11.55 7.70
C GLN A 85 -4.19 10.86 6.46
N TRP A 86 -3.40 10.72 5.40
CA TRP A 86 -3.80 10.07 4.15
C TRP A 86 -3.81 8.54 4.24
N ILE A 87 -3.21 7.95 5.29
CA ILE A 87 -3.21 6.49 5.49
C ILE A 87 -4.56 6.08 6.11
N PRO A 88 -5.31 5.16 5.49
CA PRO A 88 -6.55 4.67 6.06
C PRO A 88 -6.31 4.01 7.43
N VAL A 89 -7.23 4.26 8.36
CA VAL A 89 -7.20 3.68 9.73
C VAL A 89 -8.34 2.71 10.00
N ASP A 90 -9.05 2.30 8.95
CA ASP A 90 -10.20 1.40 9.06
C ASP A 90 -9.78 0.07 9.70
N LYS A 91 -10.36 -0.24 10.85
CA LYS A 91 -10.14 -1.48 11.61
C LYS A 91 -11.24 -2.52 11.39
N GLY A 92 -12.23 -2.20 10.55
CA GLY A 92 -13.33 -3.09 10.21
C GLY A 92 -12.93 -4.22 9.27
N PRO A 93 -13.87 -5.09 8.87
CA PRO A 93 -13.64 -6.06 7.82
C PRO A 93 -13.26 -5.35 6.52
N ALA A 94 -12.54 -6.06 5.65
CA ALA A 94 -12.19 -5.53 4.34
C ALA A 94 -13.46 -5.08 3.58
N ILE A 95 -13.45 -3.81 3.16
CA ILE A 95 -14.54 -3.22 2.37
C ILE A 95 -14.69 -4.03 1.09
N ARG A 96 -15.89 -4.57 0.86
CA ARG A 96 -16.26 -5.18 -0.42
C ARG A 96 -16.63 -4.06 -1.37
N ILE A 97 -16.03 -4.06 -2.54
CA ILE A 97 -16.27 -3.08 -3.59
C ILE A 97 -17.08 -3.75 -4.68
N ASP A 98 -18.20 -3.14 -5.04
CA ASP A 98 -19.07 -3.67 -6.08
C ASP A 98 -18.53 -3.38 -7.48
N ARG A 99 -18.93 -4.21 -8.44
CA ARG A 99 -18.59 -4.06 -9.86
C ARG A 99 -18.91 -2.64 -10.37
N SER A 100 -20.06 -2.11 -9.98
CA SER A 100 -20.53 -0.77 -10.38
C SER A 100 -19.62 0.34 -9.88
N GLU A 101 -19.00 0.19 -8.70
CA GLU A 101 -18.04 1.18 -8.19
C GLU A 101 -16.76 1.21 -9.04
N PHE A 102 -16.28 0.05 -9.52
CA PHE A 102 -15.15 0.01 -10.45
C PHE A 102 -15.48 0.66 -11.80
N ILE A 103 -16.65 0.36 -12.36
CA ILE A 103 -17.11 0.98 -13.60
C ILE A 103 -17.24 2.50 -13.41
N SER A 104 -17.79 2.95 -12.27
CA SER A 104 -17.89 4.38 -11.98
C SER A 104 -16.53 5.07 -11.83
N GLU A 105 -15.52 4.39 -11.29
CA GLU A 105 -14.18 4.97 -11.07
C GLU A 105 -13.29 4.92 -12.32
N PHE A 106 -13.44 3.88 -13.14
CA PHE A 106 -12.53 3.55 -14.25
C PHE A 106 -13.19 3.57 -15.63
N GLY A 107 -14.50 3.81 -15.72
CA GLY A 107 -15.29 3.79 -16.96
C GLY A 107 -15.75 2.39 -17.34
N ASP A 108 -14.85 1.41 -17.33
CA ASP A 108 -15.14 0.01 -17.65
C ASP A 108 -14.26 -0.97 -16.87
N ILE A 109 -14.56 -2.27 -16.99
CA ILE A 109 -13.88 -3.33 -16.26
C ILE A 109 -12.50 -3.66 -16.83
N ASP A 110 -12.29 -3.52 -18.13
CA ASP A 110 -11.00 -3.75 -18.79
C ASP A 110 -9.96 -2.72 -18.30
N THR A 111 -10.36 -1.45 -18.26
CA THR A 111 -9.59 -0.34 -17.73
C THR A 111 -9.33 -0.52 -16.23
N ALA A 112 -10.34 -0.91 -15.45
CA ALA A 112 -10.16 -1.21 -14.02
C ALA A 112 -9.13 -2.34 -13.80
N ALA A 113 -9.24 -3.45 -14.53
CA ALA A 113 -8.33 -4.57 -14.43
C ALA A 113 -6.88 -4.15 -14.76
N SER A 114 -6.70 -3.38 -15.84
CA SER A 114 -5.40 -2.88 -16.28
C SER A 114 -4.77 -1.92 -15.26
N VAL A 115 -5.51 -0.90 -14.82
CA VAL A 115 -5.01 0.11 -13.86
C VAL A 115 -4.70 -0.51 -12.50
N LEU A 116 -5.47 -1.50 -12.05
CA LEU A 116 -5.22 -2.21 -10.80
C LEU A 116 -4.12 -3.27 -10.93
N GLY A 117 -3.50 -3.42 -12.12
CA GLY A 117 -2.36 -4.29 -12.37
C GLY A 117 -2.71 -5.78 -12.41
N TYR A 118 -3.90 -6.14 -12.88
CA TYR A 118 -4.26 -7.53 -13.17
C TYR A 118 -3.80 -7.92 -14.57
N LYS A 119 -3.37 -9.18 -14.76
CA LYS A 119 -2.88 -9.65 -16.07
C LYS A 119 -4.02 -9.91 -17.06
N SER A 120 -5.24 -10.05 -16.58
CA SER A 120 -6.43 -10.23 -17.41
C SER A 120 -7.70 -9.82 -16.65
N VAL A 121 -8.75 -9.50 -17.40
CA VAL A 121 -10.09 -9.24 -16.86
C VAL A 121 -10.59 -10.44 -16.05
N LEU A 122 -10.34 -11.67 -16.50
CA LEU A 122 -10.74 -12.88 -15.76
C LEU A 122 -10.11 -12.95 -14.36
N GLN A 123 -8.83 -12.59 -14.21
CA GLN A 123 -8.18 -12.54 -12.90
C GLN A 123 -8.81 -11.45 -12.00
N PHE A 124 -9.11 -10.29 -12.59
CA PHE A 124 -9.78 -9.21 -11.88
C PHE A 124 -11.20 -9.61 -11.42
N GLU A 125 -12.02 -10.17 -12.32
CA GLU A 125 -13.38 -10.67 -12.01
C GLU A 125 -13.35 -11.77 -10.94
N THR A 126 -12.35 -12.63 -10.98
CA THR A 126 -12.13 -13.64 -9.93
C THR A 126 -11.84 -12.97 -8.59
N ALA A 127 -10.96 -11.96 -8.57
CA ALA A 127 -10.67 -11.20 -7.35
C ALA A 127 -11.90 -10.45 -6.83
N LEU A 128 -12.74 -9.91 -7.73
CA LEU A 128 -13.98 -9.23 -7.40
C LEU A 128 -15.00 -10.19 -6.77
N LYS A 129 -15.18 -11.38 -7.35
CA LYS A 129 -16.09 -12.42 -6.85
C LYS A 129 -15.66 -12.95 -5.49
N TRP A 130 -14.35 -13.16 -5.29
CA TRP A 130 -13.79 -13.78 -4.09
C TRP A 130 -13.25 -12.77 -3.07
N GLN A 131 -13.80 -11.56 -3.04
CA GLN A 131 -13.54 -10.61 -1.95
C GLN A 131 -14.01 -11.21 -0.62
N THR A 132 -13.05 -11.52 0.25
CA THR A 132 -13.32 -12.00 1.61
C THR A 132 -13.22 -10.83 2.60
N GLY A 133 -13.96 -10.90 3.71
CA GLY A 133 -13.85 -9.90 4.78
C GLY A 133 -12.47 -9.83 5.45
N ALA A 134 -11.61 -10.83 5.22
CA ALA A 134 -10.24 -10.89 5.73
C ALA A 134 -9.17 -10.41 4.71
N GLY A 135 -9.55 -10.20 3.44
CA GLY A 135 -8.61 -9.88 2.37
C GLY A 135 -8.69 -8.44 1.91
N TYR A 136 -7.63 -7.65 2.14
CA TYR A 136 -7.57 -6.25 1.71
C TYR A 136 -7.02 -6.04 0.28
N SER A 137 -6.77 -7.10 -0.49
CA SER A 137 -6.05 -7.00 -1.78
C SER A 137 -6.70 -6.01 -2.75
N LEU A 138 -8.00 -6.16 -3.01
CA LEU A 138 -8.70 -5.31 -3.97
C LEU A 138 -9.00 -3.91 -3.40
N SER A 139 -9.45 -3.84 -2.14
CA SER A 139 -9.76 -2.57 -1.47
C SER A 139 -8.54 -1.68 -1.24
N SER A 140 -7.38 -2.26 -0.91
CA SER A 140 -6.12 -1.52 -0.80
C SER A 140 -5.62 -1.00 -2.15
N LYS A 141 -5.75 -1.77 -3.24
CA LYS A 141 -5.43 -1.28 -4.60
C LYS A 141 -6.32 -0.11 -4.98
N MET A 142 -7.63 -0.22 -4.77
CA MET A 142 -8.58 0.86 -5.03
C MET A 142 -8.25 2.11 -4.19
N ALA A 143 -8.02 1.94 -2.89
CA ALA A 143 -7.68 3.04 -2.00
C ALA A 143 -6.38 3.74 -2.42
N PHE A 144 -5.35 2.97 -2.78
CA PHE A 144 -4.09 3.50 -3.30
C PHE A 144 -4.30 4.31 -4.59
N ILE A 145 -5.02 3.77 -5.57
CA ILE A 145 -5.29 4.47 -6.83
C ILE A 145 -6.09 5.76 -6.61
N LYS A 146 -7.11 5.74 -5.74
CA LYS A 146 -7.86 6.94 -5.37
C LYS A 146 -6.96 8.01 -4.74
N LEU A 147 -6.05 7.62 -3.84
CA LEU A 147 -5.08 8.55 -3.23
C LEU A 147 -4.11 9.13 -4.26
N LEU A 148 -3.63 8.31 -5.19
CA LEU A 148 -2.70 8.71 -6.24
C LEU A 148 -3.37 9.68 -7.22
N LYS A 149 -4.56 9.35 -7.76
CA LYS A 149 -5.34 10.21 -8.67
C LYS A 149 -5.72 11.54 -8.02
N ALA A 150 -6.06 11.53 -6.73
CA ALA A 150 -6.43 12.74 -5.99
C ALA A 150 -5.22 13.61 -5.56
N GLY A 151 -3.98 13.21 -5.90
CA GLY A 151 -2.78 13.95 -5.49
C GLY A 151 -2.57 14.02 -3.98
N ARG A 152 -3.12 13.06 -3.22
CA ARG A 152 -3.08 13.05 -1.74
C ARG A 152 -1.85 12.34 -1.17
N LEU A 153 -1.07 11.68 -2.01
CA LEU A 153 0.17 11.04 -1.61
C LEU A 153 1.31 12.08 -1.52
N PRO A 154 2.23 11.93 -0.56
CA PRO A 154 3.46 12.71 -0.54
C PRO A 154 4.19 12.63 -1.88
N LYS A 155 4.75 13.76 -2.32
CA LYS A 155 5.40 13.86 -3.63
C LYS A 155 6.44 12.77 -3.90
N TYR A 156 7.25 12.43 -2.90
CA TYR A 156 8.28 11.38 -3.05
C TYR A 156 7.71 9.97 -3.23
N ILE A 157 6.46 9.71 -2.81
CA ILE A 157 5.74 8.47 -3.11
C ILE A 157 5.14 8.56 -4.50
N SER A 158 4.42 9.66 -4.82
CA SER A 158 3.82 9.85 -6.15
C SER A 158 4.86 9.76 -7.27
N ASP A 159 6.07 10.29 -7.01
CA ASP A 159 7.20 10.25 -7.94
C ASP A 159 7.66 8.82 -8.27
N LEU A 160 7.43 7.82 -7.39
CA LEU A 160 7.71 6.40 -7.68
C LEU A 160 6.77 5.79 -8.72
N HIS A 161 5.62 6.41 -8.97
CA HIS A 161 4.53 5.86 -9.80
C HIS A 161 4.25 6.68 -11.05
N LYS A 162 5.10 7.67 -11.37
CA LYS A 162 4.92 8.55 -12.54
C LYS A 162 4.81 7.81 -13.85
N ASP A 163 5.56 6.73 -14.00
CA ASP A 163 5.57 5.92 -15.22
C ASP A 163 4.44 4.88 -15.24
N PHE A 164 3.71 4.73 -14.12
CA PHE A 164 2.74 3.65 -13.90
C PHE A 164 1.31 4.06 -14.21
N LEU A 165 0.99 5.35 -14.11
CA LEU A 165 -0.31 5.83 -14.56
C LEU A 165 -0.26 5.98 -16.07
N PRO A 166 -1.16 5.33 -16.84
CA PRO A 166 -1.32 5.69 -18.23
C PRO A 166 -1.58 7.20 -18.26
N VAL A 167 -0.79 7.93 -19.05
CA VAL A 167 -1.02 9.35 -19.33
C VAL A 167 -2.50 9.39 -19.71
N SER A 168 -3.33 9.94 -18.83
CA SER A 168 -4.76 10.08 -19.08
C SER A 168 -4.85 10.70 -20.44
N ALA A 169 -5.42 9.98 -21.41
CA ALA A 169 -5.65 10.47 -22.75
C ALA A 169 -6.25 11.86 -22.58
N GLY A 170 -5.49 12.88 -22.98
CA GLY A 170 -5.79 14.25 -22.65
C GLY A 170 -7.20 14.56 -23.14
N VAL A 171 -8.13 14.68 -22.21
CA VAL A 171 -9.32 15.47 -22.46
C VAL A 171 -8.79 16.90 -22.42
N GLU A 172 -8.34 17.38 -23.57
CA GLU A 172 -8.27 18.81 -23.84
C GLU A 172 -9.66 19.36 -23.58
N VAL A 173 -9.83 19.99 -22.42
CA VAL A 173 -10.94 20.90 -22.21
C VAL A 173 -10.58 22.12 -23.05
N ALA A 174 -11.03 22.13 -24.31
CA ALA A 174 -11.05 23.33 -25.11
C ALA A 174 -11.87 24.37 -24.36
N ALA A 175 -11.21 25.45 -23.95
CA ALA A 175 -11.83 26.67 -23.44
C ALA A 175 -12.22 27.58 -24.60
#